data_AF-A0A4R6QHF9-F1
#
_entry.id   AF-A0A4R6QHF9-F1
#
_cell.length_a   1.000
_cell.length_b   1.000
_cell.length_c   1.000
_cell.angle_alpha   90.00
_cell.angle_beta   90.00
_cell.angle_gamma   90.00
#
_symmetry.space_group_name_H-M   'P 1'
#
loop_
_entity.id
_entity.type
_entity.pdbx_description
1 polymer ?
#
loop_
_entity_poly.entity_id
_entity_poly.type
_entity_poly.pdbx_seq_one_letter_code
_entity_poly.pdbx_strand_id
1 'polypeptide(L)' 'MLLDLSVGGVTLLATLYASASYIAAPAAMRLAVPQANPALSLGAALGITLPFNLLVGVQLYHRLAQQAVN' A
#
# COMPACT_ATOMS: atom_id res chain seq x y z
N MET A 1 -4.18 14.45 -16.87
CA MET A 1 -4.05 14.30 -15.41
C MET A 1 -3.10 15.38 -14.87
N LEU A 2 -3.37 15.98 -13.70
CA LEU A 2 -2.65 17.17 -13.16
C LEU A 2 -1.11 17.09 -13.09
N LEU A 3 -0.52 15.90 -13.23
CA LEU A 3 0.91 15.63 -13.07
C LEU A 3 1.59 15.12 -14.35
N ASP A 4 0.85 15.01 -15.47
CA ASP A 4 1.35 14.51 -16.76
C ASP A 4 2.20 13.23 -16.68
N LEU A 5 1.80 12.33 -15.78
CA LEU A 5 2.49 11.07 -15.52
C LEU A 5 2.13 10.03 -16.58
N SER A 6 3.13 9.26 -17.02
CA SER A 6 2.91 8.04 -17.81
C SER A 6 2.12 7.00 -17.02
N VAL A 7 1.56 5.99 -17.71
CA VAL A 7 0.90 4.84 -17.07
C VAL A 7 1.80 4.21 -16.01
N GLY A 8 3.09 4.04 -16.31
CA GLY A 8 4.08 3.53 -15.35
C GLY A 8 4.26 4.45 -14.14
N GLY A 9 4.32 5.76 -14.36
CA GLY A 9 4.41 6.76 -13.29
C GLY A 9 3.20 6.75 -12.35
N VAL A 10 1.98 6.70 -12.91
CA VAL A 10 0.74 6.58 -12.11
C VAL A 10 0.69 5.24 -11.36
N THR A 11 1.10 4.14 -12.00
CA THR A 11 1.14 2.81 -11.38
C THR A 11 2.11 2.79 -10.18
N LEU A 12 3.31 3.35 -10.35
CA LEU A 12 4.31 3.43 -9.30
C LEU A 12 3.82 4.31 -8.14
N LEU A 13 3.28 5.49 -8.45
CA LEU A 13 2.73 6.40 -7.45
C LEU A 13 1.62 5.74 -6.63
N ALA A 14 0.67 5.07 -7.29
CA ALA A 14 -0.40 4.34 -6.63
C ALA A 14 0.13 3.21 -5.73
N THR A 15 1.13 2.47 -6.21
CA THR A 15 1.76 1.37 -5.44
C THR A 15 2.45 1.89 -4.18
N LEU A 16 3.21 2.99 -4.30
CA LEU A 16 3.88 3.63 -3.17
C LEU A 16 2.88 4.15 -2.14
N TYR A 17 1.83 4.81 -2.61
CA TYR A 17 0.78 5.35 -1.74
C TYR A 17 0.05 4.22 -0.98
N ALA A 18 -0.32 3.14 -1.68
CA ALA A 18 -0.94 1.98 -1.06
C ALA A 18 -0.03 1.25 -0.05
N SER A 19 1.29 1.37 -0.20
CA SER A 19 2.29 0.66 0.62
C SER A 19 2.78 1.46 1.84
N ALA A 20 2.43 2.74 1.97
CA ALA A 20 2.98 3.62 3.00
C ALA A 20 2.75 3.13 4.44
N SER A 21 1.68 2.37 4.68
CA SER A 21 1.24 1.99 6.02
C SER A 21 1.93 0.74 6.60
N TYR A 22 2.80 0.04 5.87
CA TYR A 22 3.42 -1.20 6.37
C TYR A 22 4.31 -1.02 7.59
N ILE A 23 4.86 0.18 7.78
CA ILE A 23 5.74 0.52 8.91
C ILE A 23 5.00 1.43 9.89
N ALA A 24 4.35 2.47 9.37
CA ALA A 24 3.69 3.48 10.18
C ALA A 24 2.52 2.91 10.99
N ALA A 25 1.69 2.03 10.42
CA ALA A 25 0.53 1.50 11.13
C ALA A 25 0.92 0.57 12.30
N PRO A 26 1.86 -0.40 12.15
CA PRO A 26 2.34 -1.16 13.29
C PRO A 26 3.00 -0.28 14.37
N ALA A 27 3.77 0.73 13.98
CA ALA A 27 4.37 1.66 14.94
C ALA A 27 3.29 2.45 15.71
N ALA A 28 2.29 2.99 15.02
CA ALA A 28 1.18 3.70 15.62
C ALA A 28 0.36 2.80 16.56
N MET A 29 0.10 1.55 16.18
CA MET A 29 -0.62 0.59 17.02
C MET A 29 0.10 0.31 18.34
N ARG A 30 1.44 0.20 18.31
CA ARG A 30 2.25 0.01 19.54
C ARG A 30 2.14 1.19 20.49
N LEU A 31 2.01 2.41 19.97
CA LEU A 31 1.85 3.62 20.79
C LEU A 31 0.42 3.78 21.30
N ALA A 32 -0.58 3.52 20.44
CA ALA A 32 -2.00 3.72 20.75
C ALA A 32 -2.57 2.62 21.66
N VAL A 33 -2.10 1.38 21.53
CA VAL A 33 -2.58 0.23 22.31
C VAL A 33 -1.40 -0.60 22.82
N PRO A 34 -0.64 -0.13 23.83
CA PRO A 34 0.60 -0.76 24.28
C PRO A 34 0.45 -2.22 24.77
N GLN A 35 -0.72 -2.54 25.32
CA GLN A 35 -1.09 -3.85 25.83
C GLN A 35 -1.44 -4.88 24.73
N ALA A 36 -1.61 -4.44 23.47
CA ALA A 36 -1.83 -5.36 22.36
C ALA A 36 -0.53 -6.06 21.95
N ASN A 37 -0.62 -7.31 21.48
CA ASN A 37 0.53 -8.04 20.97
C ASN A 37 1.06 -7.39 19.66
N PRO A 38 2.30 -6.85 19.62
CA PRO A 38 2.85 -6.19 18.44
C PRO A 38 2.95 -7.08 17.20
N ALA A 39 3.05 -8.40 17.39
CA ALA A 39 3.11 -9.36 16.31
C ALA A 39 1.82 -9.38 15.48
N LEU A 40 0.66 -9.02 16.05
CA LEU A 40 -0.60 -8.98 15.32
C LEU A 40 -0.63 -7.86 14.29
N SER A 41 -0.30 -6.63 14.69
CA SER A 41 -0.25 -5.49 13.75
C SER A 41 0.84 -5.66 12.70
N LEU A 42 2.00 -6.21 13.09
CA LEU A 42 3.10 -6.47 12.16
C LEU A 42 2.74 -7.60 11.18
N GLY A 43 2.15 -8.68 11.68
CA GLY A 43 1.70 -9.82 10.88
C GLY A 43 0.57 -9.45 9.92
N ALA A 44 -0.37 -8.61 10.35
CA ALA A 44 -1.40 -8.06 9.45
C ALA A 44 -0.76 -7.23 8.33
N ALA A 45 0.16 -6.31 8.65
CA ALA A 45 0.80 -5.44 7.67
C ALA A 45 1.69 -6.21 6.67
N LEU A 46 2.60 -7.04 7.16
CA LEU A 46 3.62 -7.72 6.33
C LEU A 46 3.19 -9.09 5.84
N GLY A 47 2.40 -9.83 6.62
CA GLY A 47 1.95 -11.18 6.27
C GLY A 47 0.68 -11.20 5.44
N ILE A 48 -0.16 -10.17 5.51
CA ILE A 48 -1.43 -10.11 4.77
C ILE A 48 -1.44 -8.95 3.78
N THR A 49 -1.35 -7.71 4.27
CA THR A 49 -1.55 -6.52 3.44
C THR A 49 -0.48 -6.39 2.35
N LEU A 50 0.79 -6.57 2.69
CA LEU A 50 1.88 -6.52 1.72
C LEU A 50 1.72 -7.55 0.59
N PRO A 51 1.60 -8.87 0.86
CA PRO A 51 1.37 -9.86 -0.19
C PRO A 51 0.14 -9.58 -1.03
N PHE A 52 -0.97 -9.18 -0.39
CA PHE A 52 -2.19 -8.82 -1.13
C PHE A 52 -1.94 -7.63 -2.08
N ASN A 53 -1.26 -6.59 -1.59
CA ASN A 53 -0.97 -5.42 -2.40
C ASN A 53 -0.03 -5.75 -3.57
N LEU A 54 0.95 -6.64 -3.38
CA LEU A 54 1.85 -7.04 -4.45
C LEU A 54 1.16 -7.94 -5.49
N LEU A 55 0.41 -8.96 -5.04
CA LEU A 55 -0.19 -9.96 -5.91
C LEU A 55 -1.42 -9.42 -6.65
N VAL A 56 -2.25 -8.64 -5.97
CA VAL A 56 -3.52 -8.13 -6.51
C VAL A 56 -3.45 -6.63 -6.76
N GLY A 57 -2.97 -5.87 -5.77
CA GLY A 57 -2.96 -4.41 -5.80
C GLY A 57 -2.19 -3.84 -6.99
N VAL A 58 -0.93 -4.22 -7.20
CA VAL A 58 -0.08 -3.70 -8.29
C VAL A 58 -0.72 -3.91 -9.67
N GLN A 59 -1.29 -5.10 -9.90
CA GLN A 59 -1.96 -5.40 -11.18
C GLN A 59 -3.23 -4.55 -11.36
N LEU A 60 -3.99 -4.36 -10.28
CA LEU A 60 -5.17 -3.51 -10.27
C LEU A 60 -4.80 -2.03 -10.51
N TYR A 61 -3.76 -1.52 -9.85
CA TYR A 61 -3.29 -0.14 -10.01
C TYR A 61 -2.81 0.12 -11.43
N HIS A 62 -2.13 -0.85 -12.05
CA HIS A 62 -1.73 -0.74 -13.43
C HIS A 62 -2.93 -0.65 -14.38
N ARG A 63 -3.97 -1.49 -14.19
CA ARG A 63 -5.20 -1.42 -15.00
C ARG A 63 -5.92 -0.09 -14.81
N LEU A 64 -6.02 0.40 -13.58
CA LEU A 64 -6.61 1.70 -13.28
C LEU A 64 -5.79 2.84 -13.91
N ALA A 65 -4.45 2.75 -13.88
CA ALA A 65 -3.57 3.71 -14.52
C ALA A 65 -3.75 3.72 -16.06
N GLN A 66 -3.92 2.57 -16.69
CA GLN A 66 -4.25 2.47 -18.11
C GLN A 66 -5.58 3.17 -18.44
N GLN A 67 -6.58 3.06 -17.55
CA GLN A 67 -7.88 3.71 -17.76
C GLN A 67 -7.85 5.22 -17.49
N ALA A 68 -6.94 5.68 -16.63
CA ALA A 68 -6.92 7.05 -16.15
C ALA A 68 -5.97 7.98 -16.94
N VAL A 69 -5.02 7.39 -17.67
CA VAL A 69 -4.03 8.10 -18.53
C VAL A 69 -4.40 8.04 -20.01
N ASN A 70 -5.17 7.04 -20.46
CA ASN A 70 -5.75 6.98 -21.80
C ASN A 70 -7.06 7.77 -21.88
#